data_AF-A0A327YGU3-F1
#
_entry.id   AF-A0A327YGU3-F1
#
_cell.length_a   1.000
_cell.length_b   1.000
_cell.length_c   1.000
_cell.angle_alpha   90.00
_cell.angle_beta   90.00
_cell.angle_gamma   90.00
#
_symmetry.space_group_name_H-M   'P 1'
#
loop_
_entity.id
_entity.type
_entity.pdbx_description
1 polymer ?
#
loop_
_entity_poly.entity_id
_entity_poly.type
_entity_poly.pdbx_seq_one_letter_code
_entity_poly.pdbx_strand_id
1 'polypeptide(L)'
;MKSIFIVLISLTIFSCKNIISTSTEDESHMELHKEMDKVDEEYTKFQKQLLSLYIESENNPDLTISKADSLLLENKNEKDKYKSQIKGTIEDQLHYLKAELYYKKSEYKKSIKELDFDDDYDFVSGDRACAYAANYLKLKQLDKAKSFVDSIGKGYYIYDYALANYNESIGNKNEAFKIYSEIKNDKSIKHYAYYKLAVNRLEELQKDNPKLLNEIYFPTGNPSYDIADSDDKNRTKIFNLMEKLPENKNWAETRIVESPQENDKNYYWVRVKTEKNKTFNYYIYQETFEIKFLDTINNKILTLEEWRKQK
;
A
#
# COMPACT_ATOMS: atom_id res chain seq x y z
N MET A 1 -53.32 7.28 -21.61
CA MET A 1 -53.00 8.60 -22.22
C MET A 1 -51.48 8.65 -22.34
N LYS A 2 -50.87 8.20 -23.44
CA LYS A 2 -50.49 9.00 -24.64
C LYS A 2 -49.78 10.32 -24.31
N SER A 3 -48.45 10.27 -24.47
CA SER A 3 -47.47 11.25 -24.95
C SER A 3 -47.75 12.75 -24.78
N ILE A 4 -46.80 13.46 -24.17
CA ILE A 4 -46.12 14.60 -24.82
C ILE A 4 -44.61 14.52 -24.49
N PHE A 5 -43.81 14.68 -25.54
CA PHE A 5 -42.37 14.55 -25.65
C PHE A 5 -41.85 15.95 -26.06
N ILE A 6 -40.57 16.25 -25.79
CA ILE A 6 -39.75 17.33 -26.43
C ILE A 6 -40.09 18.74 -25.87
N VAL A 7 -39.19 19.54 -25.30
CA VAL A 7 -37.95 20.11 -25.85
C VAL A 7 -36.98 20.39 -24.70
N LEU A 8 -35.80 19.76 -24.70
CA LEU A 8 -34.67 20.16 -23.86
C LEU A 8 -33.36 20.05 -24.65
N ILE A 9 -33.37 20.46 -25.92
CA ILE A 9 -32.16 20.73 -26.72
C ILE A 9 -32.51 21.91 -27.63
N SER A 10 -32.24 23.12 -27.16
CA SER A 10 -32.00 24.32 -28.01
C SER A 10 -31.88 25.54 -27.10
N LEU A 11 -30.68 25.80 -26.57
CA LEU A 11 -30.16 27.15 -26.26
C LEU A 11 -28.74 27.09 -25.63
N THR A 12 -27.79 26.43 -26.30
CA THR A 12 -26.34 26.67 -26.10
C THR A 12 -25.59 26.50 -27.42
N ILE A 13 -26.10 27.10 -28.49
CA ILE A 13 -25.33 27.33 -29.72
C ILE A 13 -25.47 28.81 -30.06
N PHE A 14 -24.82 29.67 -29.29
CA PHE A 14 -24.34 31.00 -29.71
C PHE A 14 -23.48 31.60 -28.59
N SER A 15 -22.28 31.05 -28.41
CA SER A 15 -21.14 31.84 -27.97
C SER A 15 -19.85 31.19 -28.45
N CYS A 16 -19.68 31.10 -29.77
CA CYS A 16 -18.33 31.17 -30.35
C CYS A 16 -17.87 32.61 -30.18
N LYS A 17 -17.39 32.96 -28.99
CA LYS A 17 -16.58 34.15 -28.75
C LYS A 17 -15.33 33.68 -28.04
N ASN A 18 -14.25 33.65 -28.81
CA ASN A 18 -12.85 33.59 -28.42
C ASN A 18 -12.51 32.60 -27.31
N ILE A 19 -11.88 31.50 -27.71
CA ILE A 19 -11.09 30.64 -26.84
C ILE A 19 -10.07 31.53 -26.11
N ILE A 20 -10.39 31.90 -24.87
CA ILE A 20 -9.46 32.50 -23.93
C ILE A 20 -8.72 31.34 -23.30
N SER A 21 -7.47 31.23 -23.74
CA SER A 21 -6.29 30.58 -23.17
C SER A 21 -6.45 29.34 -22.27
N THR A 22 -5.74 28.29 -22.70
CA THR A 22 -5.22 27.16 -21.91
C THR A 22 -4.50 27.57 -20.61
N SER A 23 -4.16 28.85 -20.43
CA SER A 23 -3.49 29.36 -19.22
C SER A 23 -4.34 29.28 -17.95
N THR A 24 -5.68 29.29 -18.06
CA THR A 24 -6.57 29.30 -16.90
C THR A 24 -6.74 27.92 -16.26
N GLU A 25 -6.67 26.86 -17.05
CA GLU A 25 -6.70 25.47 -16.57
C GLU A 25 -5.40 25.14 -15.83
N ASP A 26 -4.25 25.48 -16.43
CA ASP A 26 -2.93 25.30 -15.82
C ASP A 26 -2.80 26.06 -14.49
N GLU A 27 -3.29 27.31 -14.42
CA GLU A 27 -3.30 28.09 -13.18
C GLU A 27 -4.18 27.45 -12.09
N SER A 28 -5.39 26.99 -12.45
CA SER A 28 -6.29 26.32 -11.51
C SER A 28 -5.73 24.98 -11.00
N HIS A 29 -5.06 24.23 -11.88
CA HIS A 29 -4.38 22.97 -11.53
C HIS A 29 -3.19 23.22 -10.60
N MET A 30 -2.42 24.28 -10.84
CA MET A 30 -1.33 24.70 -9.96
C MET A 30 -1.84 25.20 -8.59
N GLU A 31 -3.01 25.81 -8.51
CA GLU A 31 -3.64 26.19 -7.25
C GLU A 31 -4.11 24.97 -6.45
N LEU A 32 -4.69 23.96 -7.12
CA LEU A 32 -5.04 22.67 -6.50
C LEU A 32 -3.82 22.01 -5.87
N HIS A 33 -2.68 21.95 -6.58
CA HIS A 33 -1.44 21.42 -6.01
C HIS A 33 -0.99 22.16 -4.76
N LYS A 34 -1.04 23.51 -4.76
CA LYS A 34 -0.69 24.31 -3.56
C LYS A 34 -1.63 24.08 -2.39
N GLU A 35 -2.91 23.81 -2.65
CA GLU A 35 -3.86 23.45 -1.59
C GLU A 35 -3.58 22.05 -1.04
N MET A 36 -3.32 21.08 -1.93
CA MET A 36 -2.94 19.72 -1.54
C MET A 36 -1.66 19.71 -0.71
N ASP A 37 -0.65 20.52 -1.04
CA ASP A 37 0.58 20.64 -0.26
C ASP A 37 0.30 21.06 1.19
N LYS A 38 -0.64 21.98 1.41
CA LYS A 38 -1.01 22.42 2.78
C LYS A 38 -1.78 21.36 3.54
N VAL A 39 -2.66 20.62 2.86
CA VAL A 39 -3.36 19.48 3.46
C VAL A 39 -2.35 18.38 3.83
N ASP A 40 -1.37 18.12 2.97
CA ASP A 40 -0.30 17.15 3.19
C ASP A 40 0.63 17.57 4.35
N GLU A 41 0.90 18.86 4.51
CA GLU A 41 1.64 19.37 5.68
C GLU A 41 0.89 19.08 7.00
N GLU A 42 -0.43 19.31 7.05
CA GLU A 42 -1.24 18.99 8.23
C GLU A 42 -1.31 17.47 8.46
N TYR A 43 -1.45 16.67 7.39
CA TYR A 43 -1.41 15.22 7.49
C TYR A 43 -0.06 14.72 8.03
N THR A 44 1.05 15.26 7.52
CA THR A 44 2.41 14.92 7.97
C THR A 44 2.63 15.29 9.44
N LYS A 45 2.08 16.42 9.91
CA LYS A 45 2.11 16.78 11.34
C LYS A 45 1.36 15.73 12.17
N PHE A 46 0.18 15.32 11.73
CA PHE A 46 -0.58 14.27 12.40
C PHE A 46 0.16 12.92 12.39
N GLN A 47 0.75 12.49 11.27
CA GLN A 47 1.52 11.24 11.21
C GLN A 47 2.67 11.20 12.23
N LYS A 48 3.36 12.33 12.46
CA LYS A 48 4.40 12.45 13.50
C LYS A 48 3.81 12.32 14.91
N GLN A 49 2.64 12.90 15.14
CA GLN A 49 1.92 12.78 16.42
C GLN A 49 1.47 11.33 16.65
N LEU A 50 0.90 10.68 15.63
CA LEU A 50 0.48 9.29 15.68
C LEU A 50 1.66 8.35 15.97
N LEU A 51 2.79 8.53 15.30
CA LEU A 51 4.02 7.78 15.59
C LEU A 51 4.46 7.97 17.05
N SER A 52 4.39 9.20 17.57
CA SER A 52 4.73 9.48 18.98
C SER A 52 3.81 8.74 19.94
N LEU A 53 2.51 8.62 19.61
CA LEU A 53 1.57 7.82 20.39
C LEU A 53 1.91 6.32 20.35
N TYR A 54 2.27 5.77 19.18
CA TYR A 54 2.72 4.38 19.07
C TYR A 54 3.94 4.10 19.94
N ILE A 55 4.96 4.96 19.91
CA ILE A 55 6.16 4.84 20.74
C ILE A 55 5.79 4.89 22.24
N GLU A 56 4.94 5.83 22.65
CA GLU A 56 4.51 5.94 24.04
C GLU A 56 3.73 4.71 24.52
N SER A 57 2.93 4.13 23.63
CA SER A 57 2.06 3.00 23.93
C SER A 57 2.80 1.73 24.34
N GLU A 58 4.07 1.60 23.95
CA GLU A 58 4.92 0.47 24.34
C GLU A 58 5.08 0.36 25.86
N ASN A 59 5.08 1.51 26.54
CA ASN A 59 5.27 1.58 27.99
C ASN A 59 4.03 2.06 28.74
N ASN A 60 3.14 2.84 28.10
CA ASN A 60 2.01 3.50 28.76
C ASN A 60 0.70 3.40 27.97
N PRO A 61 0.20 2.18 27.67
CA PRO A 61 -0.94 2.00 26.76
C PRO A 61 -2.22 2.71 27.24
N ASP A 62 -2.51 2.73 28.54
CA ASP A 62 -3.71 3.40 29.08
C ASP A 62 -3.64 4.93 29.00
N LEU A 63 -2.43 5.47 29.17
CA LEU A 63 -2.20 6.91 28.97
C LEU A 63 -2.36 7.26 27.49
N THR A 64 -1.80 6.44 26.58
CA THR A 64 -1.95 6.64 25.14
C THR A 64 -3.42 6.60 24.70
N ILE A 65 -4.22 5.65 25.22
CA ILE A 65 -5.66 5.60 24.97
C ILE A 65 -6.34 6.90 25.41
N SER A 66 -6.02 7.40 26.61
CA SER A 66 -6.58 8.65 27.14
C SER A 66 -6.19 9.88 26.30
N LYS A 67 -4.96 9.89 25.75
CA LYS A 67 -4.50 10.93 24.83
C LYS A 67 -5.22 10.85 23.48
N ALA A 68 -5.40 9.64 22.94
CA ALA A 68 -6.16 9.42 21.71
C ALA A 68 -7.62 9.90 21.86
N ASP A 69 -8.27 9.61 22.99
CA ASP A 69 -9.62 10.11 23.29
C ASP A 69 -9.68 11.65 23.31
N SER A 70 -8.64 12.29 23.87
CA SER A 70 -8.55 13.75 23.92
C SER A 70 -8.41 14.33 22.51
N LEU A 71 -7.56 13.72 21.66
CA LEU A 71 -7.38 14.13 20.26
C LEU A 71 -8.63 13.92 19.42
N LEU A 72 -9.37 12.83 19.62
CA LEU A 72 -10.66 12.59 18.96
C LEU A 72 -11.68 13.70 19.32
N LEU A 73 -11.73 14.11 20.59
CA LEU A 73 -12.62 15.19 21.03
C LEU A 73 -12.24 16.55 20.42
N GLU A 74 -10.94 16.84 20.32
CA GLU A 74 -10.44 18.03 19.63
C GLU A 74 -10.79 18.00 18.14
N ASN A 75 -10.51 16.88 17.47
CA ASN A 75 -10.76 16.70 16.03
C ASN A 75 -12.24 16.89 15.67
N LYS A 76 -13.15 16.37 16.50
CA LYS A 76 -14.60 16.52 16.30
C LYS A 76 -15.00 18.00 16.10
N ASN A 77 -14.37 18.91 16.83
CA ASN A 77 -14.68 20.34 16.81
C ASN A 77 -13.78 21.16 15.86
N GLU A 78 -12.84 20.53 15.15
CA GLU A 78 -11.92 21.20 14.23
C GLU A 78 -12.67 21.81 13.03
N LYS A 79 -12.31 23.05 12.70
CA LYS A 79 -12.91 23.90 11.66
C LYS A 79 -11.88 24.58 10.75
N ASP A 80 -10.58 24.44 11.02
CA ASP A 80 -9.53 24.95 10.14
C ASP A 80 -9.68 24.36 8.73
N LYS A 81 -9.45 25.22 7.71
CA LYS A 81 -9.69 24.87 6.30
C LYS A 81 -8.93 23.61 5.86
N TYR A 82 -7.69 23.41 6.31
CA TYR A 82 -6.86 22.30 5.86
C TYR A 82 -7.00 21.09 6.78
N LYS A 83 -7.01 21.31 8.10
CA LYS A 83 -7.19 20.20 9.06
C LYS A 83 -8.55 19.54 8.94
N SER A 84 -9.60 20.30 8.66
CA SER A 84 -10.95 19.74 8.50
C SER A 84 -11.05 18.72 7.37
N GLN A 85 -10.17 18.79 6.36
CA GLN A 85 -10.13 17.87 5.23
C GLN A 85 -9.54 16.49 5.60
N ILE A 86 -8.77 16.39 6.67
CA ILE A 86 -8.16 15.14 7.14
C ILE A 86 -8.85 14.57 8.39
N LYS A 87 -9.99 15.13 8.82
CA LYS A 87 -10.69 14.73 10.05
C LYS A 87 -11.04 13.24 10.07
N GLY A 88 -11.60 12.72 8.98
CA GLY A 88 -11.96 11.31 8.87
C GLY A 88 -10.72 10.42 9.03
N THR A 89 -9.62 10.75 8.32
CA THR A 89 -8.36 10.01 8.46
C THR A 89 -7.79 10.03 9.88
N ILE A 90 -7.90 11.16 10.59
CA ILE A 90 -7.49 11.27 12.00
C ILE A 90 -8.34 10.36 12.88
N GLU A 91 -9.67 10.41 12.72
CA GLU A 91 -10.61 9.57 13.46
C GLU A 91 -10.32 8.09 13.24
N ASP A 92 -10.25 7.66 11.98
CA ASP A 92 -9.91 6.30 11.56
C ASP A 92 -8.64 5.78 12.24
N GLN A 93 -7.55 6.55 12.14
CA GLN A 93 -6.24 6.09 12.63
C GLN A 93 -6.15 6.10 14.17
N LEU A 94 -6.81 7.03 14.85
CA LEU A 94 -6.85 7.06 16.32
C LEU A 94 -7.73 5.93 16.88
N HIS A 95 -8.89 5.67 16.26
CA HIS A 95 -9.72 4.52 16.62
C HIS A 95 -8.99 3.20 16.37
N TYR A 96 -8.30 3.07 15.23
CA TYR A 96 -7.50 1.87 14.94
C TYR A 96 -6.33 1.68 15.93
N LEU A 97 -5.61 2.74 16.30
CA LEU A 97 -4.59 2.70 17.36
C LEU A 97 -5.20 2.15 18.66
N LYS A 98 -6.33 2.70 19.11
CA LYS A 98 -7.01 2.21 20.33
C LYS A 98 -7.43 0.75 20.19
N ALA A 99 -7.94 0.34 19.03
CA ALA A 99 -8.30 -1.05 18.76
C ALA A 99 -7.09 -1.98 18.91
N GLU A 100 -5.93 -1.61 18.36
CA GLU A 100 -4.68 -2.37 18.48
C GLU A 100 -4.23 -2.48 19.94
N LEU A 101 -4.31 -1.39 20.71
CA LEU A 101 -3.95 -1.38 22.14
C LEU A 101 -4.87 -2.26 22.97
N TYR A 102 -6.19 -2.18 22.76
CA TYR A 102 -7.14 -3.08 23.42
C TYR A 102 -6.92 -4.54 23.04
N TYR A 103 -6.59 -4.83 21.78
CA TYR A 103 -6.24 -6.19 21.35
C TYR A 103 -5.02 -6.73 22.10
N LYS A 104 -3.93 -5.94 22.17
CA LYS A 104 -2.71 -6.29 22.93
C LYS A 104 -2.97 -6.52 24.41
N LYS A 105 -3.91 -5.78 25.00
CA LYS A 105 -4.38 -5.95 26.39
C LYS A 105 -5.37 -7.10 26.59
N SER A 106 -5.67 -7.89 25.56
CA SER A 106 -6.70 -8.94 25.58
C SER A 106 -8.12 -8.44 25.86
N GLU A 107 -8.39 -7.16 25.65
CA GLU A 107 -9.69 -6.51 25.79
C GLU A 107 -10.47 -6.54 24.46
N TYR A 108 -10.60 -7.74 23.86
CA TYR A 108 -11.04 -7.92 22.47
C TYR A 108 -12.40 -7.29 22.12
N LYS A 109 -13.36 -7.27 23.07
CA LYS A 109 -14.65 -6.61 22.86
C LYS A 109 -14.53 -5.09 22.73
N LYS A 110 -13.60 -4.47 23.47
CA LYS A 110 -13.33 -3.04 23.33
C LYS A 110 -12.58 -2.75 22.04
N SER A 111 -11.64 -3.63 21.66
CA SER A 111 -10.96 -3.55 20.37
C SER A 111 -11.96 -3.55 19.21
N ILE A 112 -12.91 -4.50 19.18
CA ILE A 112 -13.99 -4.56 18.19
C ILE A 112 -14.81 -3.26 18.18
N LYS A 113 -15.20 -2.75 19.35
CA LYS A 113 -15.97 -1.50 19.45
C LYS A 113 -15.23 -0.30 18.84
N GLU A 114 -13.91 -0.24 18.99
CA GLU A 114 -13.10 0.80 18.37
C GLU A 114 -12.92 0.58 16.86
N LEU A 115 -13.07 -0.64 16.34
CA LEU A 115 -13.11 -0.89 14.89
C LEU A 115 -14.47 -0.50 14.28
N ASP A 116 -15.55 -0.62 15.06
CA ASP A 116 -16.94 -0.24 14.71
C ASP A 116 -17.19 1.29 14.81
N PHE A 117 -16.19 2.15 14.65
CA PHE A 117 -16.36 3.59 14.88
C PHE A 117 -17.11 4.32 13.75
N ASP A 118 -17.16 3.72 12.56
CA ASP A 118 -17.89 4.25 11.40
C ASP A 118 -19.04 3.30 11.05
N ASP A 119 -20.25 3.67 11.49
CA ASP A 119 -21.49 2.91 11.30
C ASP A 119 -21.97 2.90 9.84
N ASP A 120 -21.38 3.73 8.95
CA ASP A 120 -21.83 3.91 7.57
C ASP A 120 -21.15 2.97 6.54
N TYR A 121 -20.16 2.17 6.98
CA TYR A 121 -19.50 1.20 6.10
C TYR A 121 -20.18 -0.18 6.15
N ASP A 122 -21.08 -0.43 5.18
CA ASP A 122 -21.70 -1.74 4.96
C ASP A 122 -20.69 -2.86 4.63
N PHE A 123 -19.44 -2.51 4.30
CA PHE A 123 -18.41 -3.48 3.88
C PHE A 123 -17.04 -3.20 4.51
N VAL A 124 -16.63 -4.09 5.42
CA VAL A 124 -15.28 -4.08 6.04
C VAL A 124 -14.32 -4.95 5.24
N SER A 125 -13.17 -4.41 4.84
CA SER A 125 -12.14 -5.13 4.08
C SER A 125 -10.71 -4.79 4.49
N GLY A 126 -9.71 -5.39 3.83
CA GLY A 126 -8.30 -5.14 4.06
C GLY A 126 -7.85 -5.36 5.51
N ASP A 127 -7.05 -4.44 6.03
CA ASP A 127 -6.47 -4.53 7.37
C ASP A 127 -7.51 -4.49 8.48
N ARG A 128 -8.56 -3.68 8.33
CA ARG A 128 -9.65 -3.60 9.30
C ARG A 128 -10.36 -4.95 9.42
N ALA A 129 -10.64 -5.62 8.31
CA ALA A 129 -11.22 -6.97 8.32
C ALA A 129 -10.29 -7.98 9.00
N CYS A 130 -8.99 -7.91 8.74
CA CYS A 130 -7.99 -8.75 9.40
C CYS A 130 -7.97 -8.53 10.93
N ALA A 131 -8.06 -7.28 11.39
CA ALA A 131 -8.16 -6.92 12.80
C ALA A 131 -9.43 -7.47 13.48
N TYR A 132 -10.59 -7.44 12.81
CA TYR A 132 -11.79 -8.11 13.31
C TYR A 132 -11.59 -9.63 13.40
N ALA A 133 -11.01 -10.24 12.37
CA ALA A 133 -10.77 -11.68 12.35
C ALA A 133 -9.88 -12.12 13.53
N ALA A 134 -8.80 -11.38 13.81
CA ALA A 134 -7.93 -11.61 14.94
C ALA A 134 -8.68 -11.55 16.29
N ASN A 135 -9.51 -10.52 16.49
CA ASN A 135 -10.34 -10.40 17.70
C ASN A 135 -11.34 -11.56 17.85
N TYR A 136 -12.09 -11.89 16.80
CA TYR A 136 -13.10 -12.95 16.87
C TYR A 136 -12.49 -14.33 17.07
N LEU A 137 -11.29 -14.59 16.53
CA LEU A 137 -10.56 -15.83 16.79
C LEU A 137 -10.21 -15.95 18.29
N LYS A 138 -9.71 -14.87 18.92
CA LYS A 138 -9.41 -14.86 20.36
C LYS A 138 -10.67 -15.04 21.21
N LEU A 139 -11.81 -14.51 20.76
CA LEU A 139 -13.13 -14.73 21.35
C LEU A 139 -13.76 -16.09 21.03
N LYS A 140 -13.06 -16.98 20.31
CA LYS A 140 -13.52 -18.31 19.91
C LYS A 140 -14.79 -18.29 19.03
N GLN A 141 -15.07 -17.18 18.35
CA GLN A 141 -16.16 -17.05 17.39
C GLN A 141 -15.63 -17.39 15.99
N LEU A 142 -15.38 -18.68 15.74
CA LEU A 142 -14.64 -19.16 14.57
C LEU A 142 -15.32 -18.82 13.24
N ASP A 143 -16.65 -18.88 13.17
CA ASP A 143 -17.41 -18.55 11.95
C ASP A 143 -17.27 -17.07 11.60
N LYS A 144 -17.33 -16.18 12.60
CA LYS A 144 -17.12 -14.75 12.40
C LYS A 144 -15.68 -14.45 12.00
N ALA A 145 -14.72 -15.06 12.68
CA ALA A 145 -13.31 -14.92 12.33
C ALA A 145 -13.07 -15.30 10.87
N LYS A 146 -13.64 -16.43 10.41
CA LYS A 146 -13.55 -16.84 9.00
C LYS A 146 -14.22 -15.87 8.05
N SER A 147 -15.42 -15.40 8.38
CA SER A 147 -16.14 -14.42 7.56
C SER A 147 -15.29 -13.16 7.34
N PHE A 148 -14.64 -12.66 8.40
CA PHE A 148 -13.78 -11.49 8.27
C PHE A 148 -12.46 -11.76 7.54
N VAL A 149 -11.86 -12.96 7.70
CA VAL A 149 -10.74 -13.37 6.84
C VAL A 149 -11.13 -13.32 5.37
N ASP A 150 -12.32 -13.82 5.02
CA ASP A 150 -12.79 -13.80 3.63
C ASP A 150 -13.05 -12.38 3.12
N SER A 151 -13.56 -11.50 3.99
CA SER A 151 -13.80 -10.09 3.66
C SER A 151 -12.54 -9.24 3.51
N ILE A 152 -11.36 -9.71 3.93
CA ILE A 152 -10.08 -9.01 3.65
C ILE A 152 -9.94 -8.75 2.14
N GLY A 153 -10.37 -9.72 1.32
CA GLY A 153 -10.35 -9.63 -0.14
C GLY A 153 -9.18 -10.40 -0.75
N LYS A 154 -9.49 -11.34 -1.64
CA LYS A 154 -8.47 -12.11 -2.38
C LYS A 154 -7.58 -11.17 -3.20
N GLY A 155 -6.27 -11.39 -3.15
CA GLY A 155 -5.28 -10.54 -3.81
C GLY A 155 -4.86 -9.31 -2.99
N TYR A 156 -5.51 -9.04 -1.85
CA TYR A 156 -4.99 -8.06 -0.89
C TYR A 156 -3.74 -8.63 -0.21
N TYR A 157 -2.75 -7.77 0.05
CA TYR A 157 -1.37 -8.18 0.37
C TYR A 157 -1.23 -9.12 1.59
N ILE A 158 -2.16 -9.08 2.55
CA ILE A 158 -2.14 -9.90 3.78
C ILE A 158 -3.10 -11.09 3.74
N TYR A 159 -3.99 -11.18 2.74
CA TYR A 159 -5.10 -12.13 2.73
C TYR A 159 -4.66 -13.58 2.95
N ASP A 160 -3.72 -14.08 2.13
CA ASP A 160 -3.29 -15.48 2.21
C ASP A 160 -2.56 -15.77 3.53
N TYR A 161 -1.79 -14.80 4.04
CA TYR A 161 -1.12 -14.94 5.33
C TYR A 161 -2.13 -15.04 6.49
N ALA A 162 -3.17 -14.20 6.49
CA ALA A 162 -4.24 -14.24 7.49
C ALA A 162 -5.07 -15.53 7.38
N LEU A 163 -5.37 -16.00 6.16
CA LEU A 163 -6.07 -17.25 5.93
C LEU A 163 -5.28 -18.47 6.42
N ALA A 164 -3.96 -18.47 6.20
CA ALA A 164 -3.09 -19.50 6.73
C ALA A 164 -3.03 -19.45 8.26
N ASN A 165 -2.91 -18.27 8.87
CA ASN A 165 -2.96 -18.12 10.33
C ASN A 165 -4.27 -18.65 10.92
N TYR A 166 -5.42 -18.35 10.28
CA TYR A 166 -6.72 -18.87 10.71
C TYR A 166 -6.75 -20.40 10.69
N ASN A 167 -6.40 -21.01 9.54
CA ASN A 167 -6.38 -22.47 9.40
C ASN A 167 -5.46 -23.12 10.43
N GLU A 168 -4.28 -22.55 10.63
CA GLU A 168 -3.32 -23.04 11.61
C GLU A 168 -3.89 -22.98 13.04
N SER A 169 -4.53 -21.86 13.38
CA SER A 169 -5.08 -21.58 14.71
C SER A 169 -6.28 -22.46 15.07
N ILE A 170 -7.00 -22.99 14.09
CA ILE A 170 -8.10 -23.94 14.31
C ILE A 170 -7.64 -25.41 14.19
N GLY A 171 -6.34 -25.66 14.00
CA GLY A 171 -5.76 -26.99 13.91
C GLY A 171 -5.75 -27.61 12.51
N ASN A 172 -6.15 -26.87 11.47
CA ASN A 172 -6.05 -27.31 10.07
C ASN A 172 -4.63 -27.11 9.52
N LYS A 173 -3.67 -27.87 10.07
CA LYS A 173 -2.24 -27.77 9.74
C LYS A 173 -1.96 -27.95 8.24
N ASN A 174 -2.64 -28.89 7.59
CA ASN A 174 -2.39 -29.23 6.18
C ASN A 174 -2.75 -28.07 5.25
N GLU A 175 -3.88 -27.40 5.49
CA GLU A 175 -4.27 -26.24 4.67
C GLU A 175 -3.36 -25.03 4.94
N ALA A 176 -3.03 -24.77 6.21
CA ALA A 176 -2.06 -23.72 6.55
C ALA A 176 -0.71 -23.95 5.86
N PHE A 177 -0.19 -25.18 5.90
CA PHE A 177 1.05 -25.56 5.24
C PHE A 177 1.00 -25.32 3.73
N LYS A 178 -0.10 -25.69 3.08
CA LYS A 178 -0.32 -25.48 1.64
C LYS A 178 -0.27 -23.99 1.30
N ILE A 179 -1.03 -23.15 2.01
CA ILE A 179 -1.07 -21.70 1.74
C ILE A 179 0.30 -21.06 1.99
N TYR A 180 1.00 -21.40 3.09
CA TYR A 180 2.36 -20.86 3.31
C TYR A 180 3.36 -21.32 2.24
N SER A 181 3.20 -22.52 1.70
CA SER A 181 4.01 -23.01 0.57
C SER A 181 3.73 -22.23 -0.72
N GLU A 182 2.46 -21.91 -0.99
CA GLU A 182 2.05 -21.06 -2.12
C GLU A 182 2.67 -19.66 -2.00
N ILE A 183 2.59 -19.02 -0.83
CA ILE A 183 3.23 -17.72 -0.55
C ILE A 183 4.74 -17.78 -0.81
N LYS A 184 5.44 -18.80 -0.28
CA LYS A 184 6.90 -18.95 -0.47
C LYS A 184 7.31 -19.09 -1.94
N ASN A 185 6.45 -19.69 -2.75
CA ASN A 185 6.72 -19.95 -4.16
C ASN A 185 6.39 -18.75 -5.06
N ASP A 186 5.53 -17.84 -4.61
CA ASP A 186 5.28 -16.57 -5.29
C ASP A 186 6.35 -15.53 -4.96
N LYS A 187 7.27 -15.30 -5.89
CA LYS A 187 8.35 -14.30 -5.74
C LYS A 187 7.87 -12.87 -5.93
N SER A 188 6.74 -12.65 -6.60
CA SER A 188 6.24 -11.29 -6.88
C SER A 188 5.86 -10.54 -5.60
N ILE A 189 5.45 -11.26 -4.56
CA ILE A 189 5.05 -10.72 -3.26
C ILE A 189 6.17 -10.76 -2.21
N LYS A 190 7.40 -11.15 -2.59
CA LYS A 190 8.53 -11.32 -1.66
C LYS A 190 8.87 -10.05 -0.88
N HIS A 191 8.64 -8.90 -1.50
CA HIS A 191 8.92 -7.59 -0.94
C HIS A 191 7.96 -7.19 0.20
N TYR A 192 6.83 -7.89 0.39
CA TYR A 192 5.93 -7.62 1.51
C TYR A 192 6.44 -8.25 2.81
N ALA A 193 6.27 -7.55 3.94
CA ALA A 193 6.70 -7.99 5.26
C ALA A 193 6.14 -9.39 5.63
N TYR A 194 4.90 -9.68 5.23
CA TYR A 194 4.22 -10.94 5.52
C TYR A 194 4.80 -12.14 4.80
N TYR A 195 5.49 -11.95 3.66
CA TYR A 195 6.16 -13.06 2.98
C TYR A 195 7.20 -13.70 3.90
N LYS A 196 8.03 -12.89 4.57
CA LYS A 196 9.04 -13.38 5.51
C LYS A 196 8.40 -14.09 6.70
N LEU A 197 7.29 -13.55 7.21
CA LEU A 197 6.54 -14.18 8.30
C LEU A 197 5.95 -15.54 7.88
N ALA A 198 5.38 -15.63 6.68
CA ALA A 198 4.86 -16.87 6.10
C ALA A 198 5.94 -17.93 5.92
N VAL A 199 7.12 -17.55 5.42
CA VAL A 199 8.26 -18.48 5.27
C VAL A 199 8.69 -19.03 6.62
N ASN A 200 8.80 -18.19 7.66
CA ASN A 200 9.12 -18.63 9.02
C ASN A 200 8.05 -19.58 9.58
N ARG A 201 6.75 -19.32 9.30
CA ARG A 201 5.67 -20.23 9.69
C ARG A 201 5.77 -21.58 8.99
N LEU A 202 6.07 -21.60 7.70
CA LEU A 202 6.27 -22.84 6.96
C LEU A 202 7.39 -23.69 7.56
N GLU A 203 8.52 -23.06 7.89
CA GLU A 203 9.66 -23.72 8.54
C GLU A 203 9.28 -24.28 9.92
N GLU A 204 8.48 -23.57 10.71
CA GLU A 204 7.96 -24.08 11.99
C GLU A 204 7.07 -25.32 11.77
N LEU A 205 6.17 -25.29 10.79
CA LEU A 205 5.24 -26.40 10.51
C LEU A 205 5.94 -27.67 9.99
N GLN A 206 7.15 -27.53 9.46
CA GLN A 206 7.99 -28.64 8.98
C GLN A 206 8.73 -29.38 10.11
N LYS A 207 8.79 -28.83 11.33
CA LYS A 207 9.42 -29.51 12.46
C LYS A 207 8.61 -30.73 12.90
N ASP A 208 9.29 -31.69 13.52
CA ASP A 208 8.66 -32.91 14.05
C ASP A 208 7.56 -32.59 15.08
N ASN A 209 7.79 -31.58 15.93
CA ASN A 209 6.86 -31.09 16.93
C ASN A 209 6.62 -29.58 16.72
N PRO A 210 5.77 -29.20 15.74
CA PRO A 210 5.56 -27.79 15.41
C PRO A 210 4.74 -27.10 16.50
N LYS A 211 5.14 -25.89 16.89
CA LYS A 211 4.30 -25.01 17.70
C LYS A 211 3.29 -24.30 16.79
N LEU A 212 2.03 -24.74 16.90
CA LEU A 212 0.93 -24.10 16.18
C LEU A 212 0.63 -22.70 16.71
N LEU A 213 0.25 -21.81 15.80
CA LEU A 213 -0.35 -20.53 16.11
C LEU A 213 -1.69 -20.71 16.82
N ASN A 214 -2.08 -19.68 17.55
CA ASN A 214 -3.40 -19.57 18.17
C ASN A 214 -4.03 -18.19 17.91
N GLU A 215 -3.57 -17.52 16.85
CA GLU A 215 -3.94 -16.18 16.48
C GLU A 215 -3.79 -15.92 14.98
N ILE A 216 -4.58 -14.96 14.52
CA ILE A 216 -4.38 -14.27 13.25
C ILE A 216 -3.59 -13.01 13.56
N TYR A 217 -2.66 -12.66 12.68
CA TYR A 217 -1.91 -11.43 12.79
C TYR A 217 -2.85 -10.21 12.78
N PHE A 218 -2.71 -9.33 13.77
CA PHE A 218 -3.42 -8.05 13.81
C PHE A 218 -2.53 -7.01 13.11
N PRO A 219 -2.91 -6.45 11.95
CA PRO A 219 -2.10 -5.46 11.25
C PRO A 219 -1.91 -4.21 12.09
N THR A 220 -0.67 -3.74 12.23
CA THR A 220 -0.41 -2.52 12.98
C THR A 220 -0.74 -1.28 12.15
N GLY A 221 -1.31 -0.27 12.79
CA GLY A 221 -1.51 1.05 12.18
C GLY A 221 -0.32 1.99 12.39
N ASN A 222 0.82 1.48 12.87
CA ASN A 222 2.00 2.29 13.15
C ASN A 222 2.58 2.87 11.85
N PRO A 223 2.68 4.21 11.70
CA PRO A 223 3.22 4.84 10.49
C PRO A 223 4.66 4.45 10.16
N SER A 224 5.44 3.95 11.12
CA SER A 224 6.81 3.49 10.87
C SER A 224 6.90 2.00 10.52
N TYR A 225 5.78 1.30 10.36
CA TYR A 225 5.79 -0.10 9.94
C TYR A 225 5.82 -0.21 8.42
N ASP A 226 6.95 -0.67 7.89
CA ASP A 226 7.10 -0.92 6.46
C ASP A 226 6.38 -2.22 6.06
N ILE A 227 5.22 -2.09 5.41
CA ILE A 227 4.48 -3.22 4.83
C ILE A 227 5.25 -3.86 3.67
N ALA A 228 6.08 -3.07 2.98
CA ALA A 228 6.87 -3.47 1.83
C ALA A 228 8.29 -2.89 1.91
N ASP A 229 9.28 -3.68 1.50
CA ASP A 229 10.66 -3.22 1.36
C ASP A 229 10.73 -2.06 0.34
N SER A 230 11.25 -0.90 0.75
CA SER A 230 11.51 0.21 -0.17
C SER A 230 12.80 -0.01 -0.96
N ASP A 231 12.73 0.21 -2.27
CA ASP A 231 13.89 0.22 -3.19
C ASP A 231 14.12 1.61 -3.81
N ASP A 232 13.52 2.64 -3.22
CA ASP A 232 13.48 3.99 -3.80
C ASP A 232 14.88 4.57 -4.02
N LYS A 233 15.84 4.23 -3.15
CA LYS A 233 17.23 4.65 -3.29
C LYS A 233 17.88 4.11 -4.55
N ASN A 234 17.65 2.83 -4.89
CA ASN A 234 18.22 2.24 -6.10
C ASN A 234 17.45 2.71 -7.35
N ARG A 235 16.12 2.79 -7.27
CA ARG A 235 15.27 3.33 -8.35
C ARG A 235 15.65 4.78 -8.71
N THR A 236 15.88 5.63 -7.71
CA THR A 236 16.36 7.01 -7.90
C THR A 236 17.72 7.04 -8.60
N LYS A 237 18.68 6.20 -8.17
CA LYS A 237 19.98 6.09 -8.85
C LYS A 237 19.82 5.64 -10.30
N ILE A 238 18.96 4.66 -10.57
CA ILE A 238 18.65 4.16 -11.91
C ILE A 238 18.11 5.29 -12.79
N PHE A 239 17.13 6.06 -12.31
CA PHE A 239 16.56 7.16 -13.09
C PHE A 239 17.60 8.24 -13.38
N ASN A 240 18.41 8.63 -12.39
CA ASN A 240 19.51 9.57 -12.56
C ASN A 240 20.57 9.06 -13.56
N LEU A 241 20.81 7.74 -13.63
CA LEU A 241 21.72 7.15 -14.61
C LEU A 241 21.13 7.18 -16.01
N MET A 242 19.86 6.82 -16.16
CA MET A 242 19.16 6.85 -17.44
C MET A 242 19.10 8.27 -18.02
N GLU A 243 19.00 9.29 -17.17
CA GLU A 243 18.86 10.68 -17.61
C GLU A 243 20.16 11.19 -18.25
N LYS A 244 21.28 10.68 -17.76
CA LYS A 244 22.63 11.03 -18.23
C LYS A 244 23.01 10.35 -19.55
N LEU A 245 22.26 9.34 -20.00
CA LEU A 245 22.58 8.62 -21.25
C LEU A 245 22.18 9.47 -22.47
N PRO A 246 23.11 9.74 -23.41
CA PRO A 246 22.82 10.61 -24.55
C PRO A 246 21.78 10.04 -25.51
N GLU A 247 21.65 8.72 -25.60
CA GLU A 247 20.62 8.03 -26.37
C GLU A 247 19.20 8.22 -25.82
N ASN A 248 19.06 8.52 -24.53
CA ASN A 248 17.78 8.75 -23.87
C ASN A 248 17.33 10.22 -23.95
N LYS A 249 18.00 11.07 -24.73
CA LYS A 249 17.56 12.46 -24.99
C LYS A 249 16.11 12.49 -25.46
N ASN A 250 15.39 13.53 -25.04
CA ASN A 250 13.95 13.67 -25.24
C ASN A 250 13.19 12.48 -24.66
N TRP A 251 13.50 12.16 -23.40
CA TRP A 251 12.86 11.10 -22.62
C TRP A 251 11.36 11.39 -22.50
N ALA A 252 10.53 10.41 -22.82
CA ALA A 252 9.08 10.47 -22.63
C ALA A 252 8.59 9.55 -21.52
N GLU A 253 9.19 8.35 -21.37
CA GLU A 253 8.70 7.34 -20.43
C GLU A 253 9.86 6.47 -19.92
N THR A 254 9.75 6.03 -18.67
CA THR A 254 10.58 4.94 -18.14
C THR A 254 9.72 3.92 -17.42
N ARG A 255 10.16 2.67 -17.48
CA ARG A 255 9.57 1.57 -16.74
C ARG A 255 10.66 0.62 -16.27
N ILE A 256 10.64 0.29 -14.99
CA ILE A 256 11.35 -0.90 -14.48
C ILE A 256 10.43 -2.08 -14.78
N VAL A 257 10.84 -2.92 -15.73
CA VAL A 257 10.09 -4.09 -16.20
C VAL A 257 10.28 -5.26 -15.24
N GLU A 258 11.49 -5.40 -14.68
CA GLU A 258 11.84 -6.40 -13.69
C GLU A 258 12.78 -5.78 -12.66
N SER A 259 12.65 -6.19 -11.40
CA SER A 259 13.53 -5.79 -10.31
C SER A 259 14.02 -6.98 -9.49
N PRO A 260 15.22 -6.88 -8.86
CA PRO A 260 15.71 -7.88 -7.92
C PRO A 260 14.74 -8.26 -6.80
N GLN A 261 13.85 -7.33 -6.41
CA GLN A 261 12.86 -7.55 -5.35
C GLN A 261 11.81 -8.61 -5.73
N GLU A 262 11.56 -8.83 -7.02
CA GLU A 262 10.45 -9.66 -7.52
C GLU A 262 10.90 -11.02 -8.06
N ASN A 263 12.19 -11.21 -8.35
CA ASN A 263 12.65 -12.37 -9.11
C ASN A 263 14.04 -12.91 -8.73
N ASP A 264 14.62 -12.44 -7.64
CA ASP A 264 15.95 -12.86 -7.13
C ASP A 264 17.11 -12.62 -8.13
N LYS A 265 16.90 -11.86 -9.21
CA LYS A 265 17.98 -11.51 -10.14
C LYS A 265 18.83 -10.40 -9.57
N ASN A 266 20.08 -10.30 -10.00
CA ASN A 266 21.02 -9.26 -9.55
C ASN A 266 20.99 -7.99 -10.43
N TYR A 267 19.96 -7.82 -11.26
CA TYR A 267 19.82 -6.68 -12.16
C TYR A 267 18.39 -6.18 -12.24
N TYR A 268 18.26 -4.91 -12.63
CA TYR A 268 17.02 -4.28 -13.06
C TYR A 268 16.92 -4.33 -14.57
N TRP A 269 15.77 -4.74 -15.09
CA TRP A 269 15.44 -4.49 -16.50
C TRP A 269 14.71 -3.16 -16.59
N VAL A 270 15.36 -2.17 -17.19
CA VAL A 270 14.82 -0.82 -17.37
C VAL A 270 14.52 -0.58 -18.84
N ARG A 271 13.32 -0.11 -19.13
CA ARG A 271 12.89 0.31 -20.47
C ARG A 271 12.71 1.81 -20.48
N VAL A 272 13.37 2.49 -21.41
CA VAL A 272 13.22 3.94 -21.64
C VAL A 272 12.65 4.16 -23.03
N LYS A 273 11.66 5.04 -23.13
CA LYS A 273 11.06 5.48 -24.39
C LYS A 273 11.30 6.97 -24.58
N THR A 274 11.70 7.35 -25.79
CA THR A 274 11.85 8.77 -26.17
C THR A 274 10.57 9.28 -26.84
N GLU A 275 10.40 10.60 -26.91
CA GLU A 275 9.31 11.28 -27.62
C GLU A 275 9.18 10.83 -29.08
N LYS A 276 10.29 10.44 -29.70
CA LYS A 276 10.34 9.89 -31.06
C LYS A 276 9.97 8.40 -31.12
N ASN A 277 9.34 7.87 -30.07
CA ASN A 277 8.98 6.46 -29.90
C ASN A 277 10.14 5.47 -30.04
N LYS A 278 11.40 5.90 -29.83
CA LYS A 278 12.52 4.95 -29.75
C LYS A 278 12.53 4.33 -28.37
N THR A 279 12.62 3.00 -28.31
CA THR A 279 12.68 2.23 -27.07
C THR A 279 14.07 1.66 -26.88
N PHE A 280 14.61 1.84 -25.67
CA PHE A 280 15.88 1.27 -25.24
C PHE A 280 15.62 0.36 -24.04
N ASN A 281 16.26 -0.80 -24.03
CA ASN A 281 16.18 -1.75 -22.92
C ASN A 281 17.57 -1.89 -22.31
N TYR A 282 17.64 -1.78 -21.00
CA TYR A 282 18.88 -1.82 -20.24
C TYR A 282 18.79 -2.86 -19.14
N TYR A 283 19.88 -3.58 -18.92
CA TYR A 283 20.15 -4.26 -17.65
C TYR A 283 21.07 -3.39 -16.82
N ILE A 284 20.64 -3.09 -15.60
CA ILE A 284 21.43 -2.33 -14.62
C ILE A 284 21.70 -3.23 -13.44
N TYR A 285 22.96 -3.61 -13.23
CA TYR A 285 23.33 -4.53 -12.16
C TYR A 285 23.27 -3.83 -10.80
N GLN A 286 22.58 -4.44 -9.82
CA GLN A 286 22.20 -3.80 -8.57
C GLN A 286 23.42 -3.34 -7.74
N GLU A 287 24.48 -4.13 -7.69
CA GLU A 287 25.66 -3.83 -6.85
C GLU A 287 26.55 -2.74 -7.45
N THR A 288 26.79 -2.82 -8.76
CA THR A 288 27.77 -1.97 -9.45
C THR A 288 27.14 -0.78 -10.17
N PHE A 289 25.82 -0.82 -10.40
CA PHE A 289 25.11 0.05 -11.32
C PHE A 289 25.69 0.06 -12.75
N GLU A 290 26.39 -1.00 -13.13
CA GLU A 290 26.85 -1.20 -14.52
C GLU A 290 25.64 -1.29 -15.45
N ILE A 291 25.68 -0.53 -16.54
CA ILE A 291 24.62 -0.49 -17.55
C ILE A 291 25.04 -1.34 -18.75
N LYS A 292 24.20 -2.31 -19.11
CA LYS A 292 24.31 -3.07 -20.36
C LYS A 292 23.06 -2.87 -21.20
N PHE A 293 23.22 -2.82 -22.52
CA PHE A 293 22.11 -2.76 -23.46
C PHE A 293 21.55 -4.17 -23.68
N LEU A 294 20.23 -4.31 -23.60
CA LEU A 294 19.51 -5.52 -23.97
C LEU A 294 18.94 -5.36 -25.38
N ASP A 295 19.51 -6.10 -26.33
CA ASP A 295 18.90 -6.29 -27.64
C ASP A 295 17.78 -7.34 -27.52
N THR A 296 16.54 -6.85 -27.42
CA THR A 296 15.36 -7.71 -27.29
C THR A 296 15.00 -8.47 -28.57
N ILE A 297 15.55 -8.08 -29.72
CA ILE A 297 15.29 -8.77 -31.00
C ILE A 297 16.17 -10.01 -31.10
N ASN A 298 17.46 -9.86 -30.82
CA ASN A 298 18.43 -10.96 -30.90
C ASN A 298 18.67 -11.65 -29.56
N ASN A 299 17.98 -11.22 -28.50
CA ASN A 299 18.15 -11.67 -27.12
C ASN A 299 19.62 -11.66 -26.65
N LYS A 300 20.31 -10.54 -26.91
CA LYS A 300 21.74 -10.38 -26.61
C LYS A 300 21.97 -9.22 -25.64
N ILE A 301 22.86 -9.44 -24.68
CA ILE A 301 23.33 -8.39 -23.77
C ILE A 301 24.65 -7.86 -24.32
N LEU A 302 24.75 -6.54 -24.47
CA LEU A 302 25.92 -5.83 -24.97
C LEU A 302 26.35 -4.79 -23.94
N THR A 303 27.64 -4.50 -23.87
CA THR A 303 28.07 -3.24 -23.25
C THR A 303 27.51 -2.06 -24.05
N LEU A 304 27.35 -0.89 -23.41
CA LEU A 304 26.90 0.31 -24.11
C LEU A 304 27.83 0.68 -25.28
N GLU A 305 29.14 0.45 -25.14
CA GLU A 305 30.12 0.73 -26.18
C GLU A 305 29.95 -0.20 -27.39
N GLU A 306 29.82 -1.51 -27.16
CA GLU A 306 29.59 -2.49 -28.24
C GLU A 306 28.31 -2.18 -29.01
N TRP A 307 27.23 -1.86 -28.30
CA TRP A 307 25.96 -1.48 -28.92
C TRP A 307 26.08 -0.19 -29.74
N ARG A 308 26.73 0.85 -29.19
CA ARG A 308 26.91 2.13 -29.90
C ARG A 308 27.75 1.98 -31.18
N LYS A 309 28.67 1.01 -31.24
CA LYS A 309 29.47 0.69 -32.43
C LYS A 309 28.69 -0.05 -33.53
N GLN A 310 27.57 -0.69 -33.18
CA GLN A 310 26.73 -1.43 -34.13
C GLN A 310 25.66 -0.56 -34.80
N LYS A 311 25.58 0.72 -34.42
CA LYS A 311 24.52 1.65 -34.80
C LYS A 311 24.96 2.59 -35.91
#